data_AF-A0A9D5DMB3-F1
#
_entry.id   AF-A0A9D5DMB3-F1
#
_cell.length_a   1.000
_cell.length_b   1.000
_cell.length_c   1.000
_cell.angle_alpha   90.00
_cell.angle_beta   90.00
_cell.angle_gamma   90.00
#
_symmetry.space_group_name_H-M   'P 1'
#
loop_
_entity.id
_entity.type
_entity.pdbx_description
1 polymer ?
#
loop_
_entity_poly.entity_id
_entity_poly.type
_entity_poly.pdbx_seq_one_letter_code
_entity_poly.pdbx_strand_id
1 'polypeptide(L)' 'MNDMILKEANATIYFDRSNYLREQTTDPKKMEAAISYLKDYVEDRDHGLLGYFYRILGKTEQASYHYQLCLKKS' A
#
# COMPACT_ATOMS: atom_id res chain seq x y z
N MET A 1 17.65 5.81 1.96
CA MET A 1 16.69 6.72 1.29
C MET A 1 15.43 5.95 0.88
N ASN A 2 15.60 4.79 0.23
CA ASN A 2 14.55 3.86 -0.20
C ASN A 2 13.51 3.47 0.87
N ASP A 3 13.94 3.09 2.08
CA ASP A 3 13.03 2.81 3.20
C ASP A 3 12.23 4.02 3.68
N MET A 4 12.69 5.24 3.39
CA MET A 4 12.10 6.47 3.95
C MET A 4 10.73 6.74 3.34
N ILE A 5 10.55 6.51 2.03
CA ILE A 5 9.27 6.68 1.35
C ILE A 5 8.22 5.73 1.94
N LEU A 6 8.59 4.46 2.14
CA LEU A 6 7.71 3.46 2.73
C LEU A 6 7.38 3.77 4.20
N LYS A 7 8.38 4.20 4.99
CA LYS A 7 8.19 4.62 6.39
C LYS A 7 7.27 5.83 6.50
N GLU A 8 7.45 6.83 5.63
CA GLU A 8 6.63 8.03 5.62
C GLU A 8 5.19 7.75 5.21
N ALA A 9 4.97 6.84 4.25
CA ALA A 9 3.63 6.38 3.89
C ALA A 9 2.97 5.60 5.04
N ASN A 10 3.69 4.66 5.66
CA ASN A 10 3.16 3.91 6.81
C ASN A 10 2.81 4.81 8.00
N ALA A 11 3.58 5.87 8.23
CA ALA A 11 3.34 6.82 9.33
C ALA A 11 2.02 7.60 9.18
N THR A 12 1.39 7.61 8.00
CA THR A 12 0.10 8.28 7.79
C THR A 12 -1.09 7.36 7.98
N ILE A 13 -0.86 6.07 8.18
CA ILE A 13 -1.90 5.06 8.35
C ILE A 13 -2.42 5.08 9.78
N TYR A 14 -3.75 5.06 9.93
CA TYR A 14 -4.41 4.95 11.22
C TYR A 14 -5.65 4.06 11.13
N PHE A 15 -6.03 3.47 12.25
CA PHE A 15 -7.31 2.76 12.38
C PHE A 15 -8.44 3.74 12.65
N ASP A 16 -9.36 3.88 11.70
CA ASP A 16 -10.53 4.74 11.86
C ASP A 16 -11.58 4.05 12.73
N ARG A 17 -11.69 4.50 13.99
CA ARG A 17 -12.63 3.97 14.97
C ARG A 17 -14.09 4.26 14.66
N SER A 18 -14.35 5.23 13.78
CA SER A 18 -15.71 5.62 13.38
C SER A 18 -16.17 4.92 12.10
N ASN A 19 -15.24 4.34 11.33
CA ASN A 19 -15.50 3.72 10.03
C ASN A 19 -15.09 2.24 10.01
N TYR A 20 -15.86 1.42 10.73
CA TYR A 20 -15.70 -0.04 10.79
C TYR A 20 -14.30 -0.53 11.20
N LEU A 21 -13.53 0.29 11.93
CA LEU A 21 -12.16 -0.04 12.33
C LEU A 21 -11.25 -0.39 11.13
N ARG A 22 -11.48 0.27 9.99
CA ARG A 22 -10.64 0.11 8.80
C ARG A 22 -9.43 1.02 8.86
N GLU A 23 -8.32 0.56 8.29
CA GLU A 23 -7.16 1.43 8.07
C GLU A 23 -7.50 2.49 7.03
N GLN A 24 -7.16 3.72 7.36
CA GLN A 24 -7.26 4.91 6.51
C GLN A 24 -5.89 5.59 6.48
N THR A 25 -5.74 6.58 5.60
CA THR A 25 -4.54 7.42 5.55
C THR A 25 -4.91 8.88 5.72
N THR A 26 -4.09 9.63 6.45
CA THR A 26 -4.17 11.09 6.51
C THR A 26 -3.52 11.77 5.31
N ASP A 27 -2.75 11.04 4.49
CA ASP A 27 -2.05 11.57 3.32
C ASP A 27 -2.04 10.55 2.17
N PRO A 28 -3.09 10.55 1.32
CA PRO A 28 -3.16 9.70 0.15
C PRO A 28 -1.98 9.88 -0.83
N LYS A 29 -1.37 11.07 -0.89
CA LYS A 29 -0.27 11.33 -1.83
C LYS A 29 0.99 10.56 -1.45
N LYS A 30 1.26 10.42 -0.16
CA LYS A 30 2.39 9.58 0.32
C LYS A 30 2.19 8.11 -0.01
N MET A 31 0.95 7.62 0.04
CA MET A 31 0.62 6.27 -0.40
C MET A 31 0.85 6.09 -1.90
N GLU A 32 0.45 7.07 -2.71
CA GLU A 32 0.68 7.02 -4.16
C GLU A 32 2.18 7.08 -4.51
N ALA A 33 2.96 7.90 -3.80
CA ALA A 33 4.42 7.92 -3.96
C ALA A 33 5.07 6.58 -3.60
N ALA A 34 4.64 5.95 -2.50
CA ALA A 34 5.11 4.63 -2.11
C ALA A 34 4.72 3.54 -3.12
N ILE A 35 3.51 3.60 -3.68
CA ILE A 35 3.08 2.69 -4.76
C ILE A 35 3.95 2.84 -6.01
N SER A 36 4.21 4.07 -6.47
CA SER A 36 5.09 4.31 -7.62
C SER A 36 6.50 3.78 -7.34
N TYR A 37 7.03 4.05 -6.15
CA TYR A 37 8.32 3.53 -5.72
C TYR A 37 8.39 1.98 -5.80
N LEU A 38 7.39 1.29 -5.25
CA LEU A 38 7.31 -0.18 -5.27
C LEU A 38 7.18 -0.78 -6.67
N LYS A 39 6.53 -0.08 -7.61
CA LYS A 39 6.34 -0.56 -8.99
C LYS A 39 7.58 -0.42 -9.85
N ASP A 40 8.30 0.68 -9.67
CA ASP A 40 9.32 1.15 -10.61
C ASP A 40 10.75 0.84 -10.15
N TYR A 41 10.98 0.70 -8.84
CA TYR A 41 12.34 0.62 -8.26
C TYR A 41 12.63 -0.65 -7.47
N VAL A 42 11.63 -1.49 -7.19
CA VAL A 42 11.83 -2.77 -6.48
C VAL A 42 11.80 -3.92 -7.49
N GLU A 43 12.95 -4.58 -7.69
CA GLU A 43 13.12 -5.69 -8.64
C GLU A 43 12.13 -6.82 -8.38
N ASP A 44 11.98 -7.22 -7.11
CA ASP A 44 10.96 -8.18 -6.70
C ASP A 44 9.80 -7.44 -6.06
N ARG A 45 8.95 -6.88 -6.92
CA ARG A 45 7.75 -6.11 -6.53
C ARG A 45 7.04 -6.78 -5.37
N ASP A 46 7.08 -6.12 -4.21
CA ASP A 46 6.38 -6.57 -3.00
C ASP A 46 4.87 -6.40 -3.24
N HIS A 47 4.28 -7.44 -3.82
CA HIS A 47 2.88 -7.47 -4.17
C HIS A 47 1.97 -7.48 -2.93
N GLY A 48 2.47 -7.92 -1.77
CA GLY A 48 1.76 -7.80 -0.51
C GLY A 48 1.59 -6.33 -0.11
N LEU A 49 2.69 -5.57 -0.13
CA LEU A 49 2.67 -4.16 0.24
C LEU A 49 1.94 -3.27 -0.79
N LEU A 50 2.07 -3.58 -2.09
CA LEU A 50 1.27 -2.93 -3.14
C LEU A 50 -0.23 -3.15 -2.92
N GLY A 51 -0.64 -4.40 -2.66
CA GLY A 51 -2.03 -4.72 -2.38
C GLY A 51 -2.55 -3.96 -1.16
N TYR A 52 -1.73 -3.86 -0.11
CA TYR A 52 -2.03 -3.15 1.13
C TYR A 52 -2.30 -1.66 0.90
N PHE A 53 -1.41 -0.96 0.20
CA PHE A 53 -1.58 0.48 -0.05
C PHE A 53 -2.75 0.78 -1.00
N TYR A 54 -2.95 -0.03 -2.04
CA TYR A 54 -4.13 0.12 -2.90
C TYR A 54 -5.43 -0.07 -2.12
N ARG A 55 -5.48 -1.02 -1.16
CA ARG A 55 -6.66 -1.24 -0.31
C ARG A 55 -6.96 -0.03 0.56
N ILE A 56 -5.94 0.59 1.18
CA ILE A 56 -6.12 1.79 2.02
C ILE A 56 -6.66 2.96 1.19
N LEU A 57 -6.25 3.09 -0.07
CA LEU A 57 -6.77 4.09 -1.01
C LEU A 57 -8.16 3.76 -1.59
N GLY A 58 -8.79 2.66 -1.17
CA GLY A 58 -10.08 2.21 -1.71
C GLY A 58 -10.01 1.63 -3.13
N LYS A 59 -8.81 1.48 -3.70
CA LYS A 59 -8.53 0.96 -5.05
C LYS A 59 -8.61 -0.57 -5.05
N THR A 60 -9.83 -1.08 -4.87
CA THR A 60 -10.11 -2.48 -4.51
C THR A 60 -9.68 -3.48 -5.60
N GLU A 61 -9.87 -3.14 -6.88
CA GLU A 61 -9.48 -4.01 -7.99
C GLU A 61 -7.95 -4.19 -8.06
N GLN A 62 -7.20 -3.08 -7.98
CA GLN A 62 -5.74 -3.13 -7.95
C GLN A 62 -5.23 -3.88 -6.71
N ALA A 63 -5.86 -3.66 -5.55
CA ALA A 63 -5.52 -4.37 -4.33
C ALA A 63 -5.67 -5.89 -4.50
N SER A 64 -6.84 -6.33 -5.00
CA SER A 64 -7.14 -7.74 -5.26
C SER A 64 -6.15 -8.37 -6.23
N TYR A 65 -5.86 -7.69 -7.34
CA TYR A 65 -4.87 -8.15 -8.33
C TYR A 65 -3.50 -8.40 -7.71
N HIS A 66 -2.99 -7.47 -6.91
CA HIS A 66 -1.68 -7.61 -6.28
C HIS A 66 -1.66 -8.69 -5.19
N TYR A 67 -2.71 -8.82 -4.38
CA TYR A 67 -2.79 -9.93 -3.43
C TYR A 67 -2.79 -11.29 -4.13
N GLN A 68 -3.50 -11.44 -5.25
CA GLN A 68 -3.49 -12.68 -6.04
C GLN A 68 -2.10 -13.00 -6.60
N LEU A 69 -1.35 -12.00 -7.07
CA LEU A 69 0.03 -12.21 -7.52
C LEU A 69 0.96 -12.61 -6.37
N CYS A 70 0.80 -11.97 -5.20
CA CYS A 70 1.57 -12.30 -3.99
C CYS A 70 1.39 -13.77 -3.60
N LEU A 71 0.14 -14.27 -3.64
CA LEU A 71 -0.20 -15.66 -3.32
C LEU A 71 0.26 -16.69 -4.37
N LYS A 72 0.55 -16.26 -5.60
CA LYS A 72 1.08 -17.14 -6.65
C LYS A 72 2.59 -17.32 -6.60
N LYS A 73 3.30 -16.39 -5.95
CA LYS A 73 4.75 -16.40 -5.78
C LYS A 73 5.23 -17.18 -4.55
N SER A 74 4.31 -17.60 -3.67
CA SER A 74 4.60 -18.36 -2.43
C SER A 74 4.74 -19.85 -2.65
#